data_AF-A0A7V8W7L3-F1
#
_entry.id   AF-A0A7V8W7L3-F1
#
_cell.length_a   1.000
_cell.length_b   1.000
_cell.length_c   1.000
_cell.angle_alpha   90.00
_cell.angle_beta   90.00
_cell.angle_gamma   90.00
#
_symmetry.space_group_name_H-M   'P 1'
#
loop_
_entity.id
_entity.type
_entity.pdbx_description
1 polymer ?
#
loop_
_entity_poly.entity_id
_entity_poly.type
_entity_poly.pdbx_seq_one_letter_code
_entity_poly.pdbx_strand_id
1 'polypeptide(L)' 'MTKQPMHHLMRKLSWSAEKPLQAGWYWRRGTYRDPSPIIVEVDETGYFQWPDGSFDDVKVTGGEWAGPLDPPEDQDV' A
#
# COMPACT_ATOMS: atom_id res chain seq x y z
N MET A 1 -26.64 -19.68 19.11
CA MET A 1 -26.04 -18.59 18.32
C MET A 1 -24.62 -18.99 17.98
N THR A 2 -24.40 -19.48 16.76
CA THR A 2 -23.11 -19.99 16.31
C THR A 2 -22.28 -18.81 15.81
N LYS A 3 -21.16 -18.49 16.47
CA LYS A 3 -20.17 -17.54 15.94
C LYS A 3 -19.60 -18.16 14.66
N GLN A 4 -19.89 -17.56 13.51
CA GLN A 4 -19.25 -17.96 12.26
C GLN A 4 -17.75 -17.67 12.37
N PRO A 5 -16.85 -18.59 12.01
CA PRO A 5 -15.44 -18.28 11.89
C PRO A 5 -15.27 -17.31 10.72
N MET A 6 -14.76 -16.11 11.00
CA MET A 6 -14.28 -15.22 9.94
C MET A 6 -13.12 -15.94 9.26
N HIS A 7 -13.39 -16.53 8.09
CA HIS A 7 -12.34 -16.95 7.18
C HIS A 7 -11.63 -15.66 6.76
N HIS A 8 -10.48 -15.37 7.37
CA HIS A 8 -9.59 -14.31 6.91
C HIS A 8 -9.17 -14.69 5.50
N LEU A 9 -9.85 -14.11 4.51
CA LEU A 9 -9.55 -14.33 3.10
C LEU A 9 -8.18 -13.70 2.89
N MET A 10 -7.10 -14.47 2.98
CA MET A 10 -5.76 -13.95 2.72
C MET A 10 -5.72 -13.43 1.28
N ARG A 11 -5.81 -12.11 1.12
CA ARG A 11 -5.78 -11.46 -0.18
C ARG A 11 -4.36 -11.59 -0.71
N LYS A 12 -4.19 -12.38 -1.77
CA LYS A 12 -2.89 -12.46 -2.44
C LYS A 12 -2.60 -11.12 -3.09
N LEU A 13 -1.48 -10.51 -2.69
CA LEU A 13 -0.97 -9.28 -3.27
C LEU A 13 -0.12 -9.62 -4.50
N SER A 14 -0.36 -8.90 -5.58
CA SER A 14 0.41 -9.00 -6.82
C SER A 14 1.01 -7.64 -7.15
N TRP A 15 2.27 -7.63 -7.57
CA TRP A 15 2.91 -6.44 -8.09
C TRP A 15 2.31 -6.06 -9.44
N SER A 16 2.01 -4.78 -9.63
CA SER A 16 1.48 -4.22 -10.86
C SER A 16 2.08 -2.84 -11.13
N ALA A 17 2.31 -2.52 -12.40
CA ALA A 17 2.67 -1.16 -12.81
C ALA A 17 1.46 -0.21 -12.84
N GLU A 18 0.25 -0.74 -12.68
CA GLU A 18 -0.97 0.05 -12.52
C GLU A 18 -0.85 0.94 -11.27
N LYS A 19 -1.32 2.18 -11.41
CA LYS A 19 -1.23 3.16 -10.32
C LYS A 19 -2.32 2.90 -9.29
N PRO A 20 -2.04 3.12 -7.99
CA PRO A 20 -3.07 3.20 -6.97
C PRO A 20 -4.17 4.19 -7.40
N LEU A 21 -5.42 3.74 -7.31
CA LEU A 21 -6.62 4.55 -7.64
C LEU A 21 -7.40 4.98 -6.40
N GLN A 22 -7.04 4.47 -5.23
CA GLN A 22 -7.70 4.75 -3.96
C GLN A 22 -6.66 5.01 -2.89
N ALA A 23 -7.05 5.77 -1.86
CA ALA A 23 -6.24 5.97 -0.68
C ALA A 23 -6.02 4.66 0.09
N GLY A 24 -4.93 4.60 0.83
CA GLY A 24 -4.58 3.50 1.72
C GLY A 24 -3.12 3.09 1.64
N TRP A 25 -2.79 2.01 2.33
CA TRP A 25 -1.44 1.50 2.40
C TRP A 25 -1.11 0.62 1.18
N TYR A 26 0.10 0.77 0.64
CA TYR A 26 0.58 -0.01 -0.50
C TYR A 26 2.02 -0.43 -0.28
N TRP A 27 2.35 -1.65 -0.71
CA TRP A 27 3.72 -1.97 -1.05
C TRP A 27 4.10 -1.26 -2.35
N ARG A 28 5.27 -0.62 -2.36
CA ARG A 28 5.87 0.04 -3.52
C ARG A 28 7.28 -0.48 -3.74
N ARG A 29 7.66 -0.74 -4.99
CA ARG A 29 9.05 -1.00 -5.38
C ARG A 29 9.41 -0.25 -6.66
N GLY A 30 10.62 0.28 -6.73
CA GLY A 30 11.13 1.04 -7.88
C GLY A 30 12.18 0.28 -8.67
N THR A 31 12.57 0.84 -9.81
CA THR A 31 13.60 0.28 -10.70
C THR A 31 14.96 0.96 -10.56
N TYR A 32 15.06 2.12 -9.89
CA TYR A 32 16.28 2.92 -9.88
C TYR A 32 16.68 3.49 -8.51
N ARG A 33 15.74 4.12 -7.78
CA ARG A 33 16.05 4.75 -6.48
C ARG A 33 15.95 3.81 -5.28
N ASP A 34 15.04 2.84 -5.32
CA ASP A 34 14.89 1.81 -4.28
C ASP A 34 14.50 0.47 -4.92
N PRO A 35 15.42 -0.49 -5.04
CA PRO A 35 15.07 -1.85 -5.43
C PRO A 35 14.34 -2.60 -4.30
N SER A 36 14.46 -2.12 -3.06
CA SER A 36 13.80 -2.72 -1.90
C SER A 36 12.33 -2.27 -1.80
N PRO A 37 11.37 -3.20 -1.69
CA PRO A 37 10.00 -2.89 -1.37
C PRO A 37 9.88 -2.06 -0.08
N ILE A 38 9.05 -1.02 -0.11
CA ILE A 38 8.67 -0.22 1.06
C ILE A 38 7.14 -0.14 1.15
N ILE A 39 6.63 0.10 2.36
CA ILE A 39 5.21 0.42 2.55
C ILE A 39 5.07 1.93 2.58
N VAL A 40 4.11 2.46 1.82
CA VAL A 40 3.74 3.88 1.83
C VAL A 40 2.23 4.02 1.95
N GLU A 41 1.77 5.12 2.55
CA GLU A 41 0.36 5.50 2.57
C GLU A 41 0.09 6.48 1.43
N VAL A 42 -0.85 6.13 0.56
CA VAL A 42 -1.39 7.02 -0.47
C VAL A 42 -2.59 7.74 0.11
N ASP A 43 -2.60 9.07 0.09
CA ASP A 43 -3.71 9.88 0.54
C ASP A 43 -4.85 9.98 -0.50
N GLU A 44 -5.95 10.64 -0.13
CA GLU A 44 -7.13 10.82 -0.99
C GLU A 44 -6.84 11.64 -2.27
N THR A 45 -5.75 12.40 -2.27
CA THR A 45 -5.34 13.23 -3.41
C THR A 45 -4.39 12.50 -4.36
N GLY A 46 -3.92 11.30 -3.99
CA GLY A 46 -2.98 10.49 -4.75
C GLY A 46 -1.52 10.82 -4.47
N TYR A 47 -1.21 11.45 -3.34
CA TYR A 47 0.16 11.68 -2.90
C TYR A 47 0.56 10.66 -1.85
N PHE A 48 1.85 10.39 -1.74
CA PHE A 48 2.43 9.63 -0.63
C PHE A 48 3.71 10.29 -0.13
N GLN A 49 4.07 9.99 1.12
CA GLN A 49 5.29 10.50 1.74
C GLN A 49 6.38 9.42 1.76
N TRP A 50 7.59 9.80 1.41
CA TRP A 50 8.79 8.99 1.54
C TRP A 50 9.29 8.95 3.00
N PRO A 51 10.10 7.94 3.38
CA PRO A 51 10.72 7.89 4.70
C PRO A 51 11.61 9.10 5.04
N ASP A 52 12.13 9.80 4.02
CA ASP A 52 12.92 11.03 4.20
C ASP A 52 12.05 12.28 4.41
N GLY A 53 10.74 12.13 4.39
CA GLY A 53 9.75 13.18 4.59
C GLY A 53 9.33 13.91 3.31
N SER A 54 9.96 13.64 2.16
CA SER A 54 9.54 14.20 0.87
C SER A 54 8.22 13.58 0.37
N PHE A 55 7.52 14.27 -0.54
CA PHE A 55 6.24 13.84 -1.10
C PHE A 55 6.34 13.64 -2.60
N ASP A 56 5.57 12.69 -3.13
CA ASP A 56 5.46 12.40 -4.57
C ASP A 56 4.01 12.04 -4.97
N ASP A 57 3.68 12.26 -6.25
CA ASP A 57 2.38 11.93 -6.85
C ASP A 57 2.42 10.56 -7.54
N VAL A 58 1.51 9.66 -7.16
CA VAL A 58 1.41 8.30 -7.73
C VAL A 58 1.29 8.28 -9.27
N LYS A 59 0.75 9.34 -9.88
CA LYS A 59 0.58 9.46 -11.33
C LYS A 59 1.91 9.58 -12.07
N VAL A 60 2.92 10.21 -11.44
CA VAL A 60 4.23 10.43 -12.06
C VAL A 60 5.29 9.47 -11.52
N THR A 61 5.11 8.96 -10.30
CA THR A 61 6.05 8.00 -9.71
C THR A 61 6.02 6.66 -10.45
N GLY A 62 7.14 6.29 -11.07
CA GLY A 62 7.33 4.98 -11.69
C GLY A 62 7.48 3.83 -10.68
N GLY A 63 7.55 2.60 -11.20
CA GLY A 63 7.67 1.39 -10.38
C GLY A 63 6.39 0.58 -10.32
N GLU A 64 6.37 -0.39 -9.41
CA GLU A 64 5.25 -1.31 -9.20
C GLU A 64 4.67 -1.15 -7.80
N TRP A 65 3.38 -1.45 -7.70
CA TRP A 65 2.56 -1.31 -6.52
C TRP A 65 1.85 -2.63 -6.24
N ALA A 66 1.63 -2.93 -4.97
CA ALA A 66 0.80 -4.05 -4.54
C ALA A 66 -0.04 -3.62 -3.34
N GLY A 67 -1.36 -3.66 -3.50
CA GLY A 67 -2.31 -3.20 -2.49
C GLY A 67 -3.69 -2.91 -3.09
N PRO A 68 -4.58 -2.26 -2.33
CA PRO A 68 -4.32 -1.73 -0.99
C PRO A 68 -4.13 -2.84 0.05
N LEU A 69 -3.31 -2.55 1.06
CA LEU A 69 -3.13 -3.37 2.25
C LEU A 69 -4.26 -3.08 3.23
N ASP A 70 -4.65 -4.10 3.99
CA ASP A 70 -5.51 -3.87 5.15
C ASP A 70 -4.73 -2.99 6.16
N PRO A 71 -5.38 -1.97 6.75
CA PRO A 71 -4.73 -1.17 7.77
C PRO A 71 -4.32 -2.08 8.95
N PRO A 72 -3.22 -1.76 9.66
CA PRO A 72 -2.89 -2.48 10.87
C PRO A 72 -4.08 -2.43 11.83
N GLU A 73 -4.42 -3.56 12.43
CA GLU A 73 -5.40 -3.59 13.52
C GLU A 73 -4.83 -2.81 14.70
N ASP A 74 -5.61 -1.87 15.24
CA ASP A 74 -5.28 -1.27 16.52
C ASP A 74 -5.24 -2.38 17.56
N GLN A 75 -4.08 -2.61 18.17
CA GLN A 75 -4.03 -3.40 19.38
C GLN A 75 -4.59 -2.50 20.48
N ASP A 76 -5.83 -2.76 20.91
CA ASP A 76 -6.38 -2.20 22.15
C ASP A 76 -5.42 -2.59 23.30
N VAL A 77 -4.50 -1.69 23.66
CA VAL A 77 -3.52 -1.83 24.75
C VAL A 77 -3.96 -1.10 26.01
#